data_AF-A0A271LBA6-F1
#
_entry.id   AF-A0A271LBA6-F1
#
_cell.length_a   1.000
_cell.length_b   1.000
_cell.length_c   1.000
_cell.angle_alpha   90.00
_cell.angle_beta   90.00
_cell.angle_gamma   90.00
#
_symmetry.space_group_name_H-M   'P 1'
#
loop_
_entity.id
_entity.type
_entity.pdbx_description
1 polymer ?
#
loop_
_entity_poly.entity_id
_entity_poly.type
_entity_poly.pdbx_seq_one_letter_code
_entity_poly.pdbx_strand_id
1 'polypeptide(L)'
;MERFGQRVRTRDVVRVSSGSPVRLSLSFLHGANTPEAARVLVRRQLPLRTAHAVLTEMVDHGKAFVTVPCVDDLRSLKDELSSAGVIAKVHAPRPISVREVRDRTKLSQEAFSVRYGLDLATLRNWEQGRSEPDAAANTLLWTIARNPEAVEESLDMEDEVAAPSP
;
A
#
# COMPACT_ATOMS: atom_id res chain seq x y z
N MET A 1 9.60 -28.42 -46.28
CA MET A 1 10.57 -29.35 -45.67
C MET A 1 11.51 -28.56 -44.76
N GLU A 2 11.06 -28.19 -43.56
CA GLU A 2 11.90 -27.47 -42.59
C GLU A 2 12.59 -28.46 -41.66
N ARG A 3 13.91 -28.33 -41.56
CA ARG A 3 14.80 -29.20 -40.78
C ARG A 3 14.87 -28.71 -39.34
N PHE A 4 14.71 -29.65 -38.42
CA PHE A 4 15.03 -29.53 -37.01
C PHE A 4 16.52 -29.28 -36.75
N GLY A 5 16.80 -28.40 -35.80
CA GLY A 5 18.06 -28.25 -35.06
C GLY A 5 17.90 -27.03 -34.15
N GLN A 6 18.21 -27.01 -32.86
CA GLN A 6 18.90 -27.93 -31.97
C GLN A 6 18.47 -27.56 -30.54
N ARG A 7 18.26 -28.56 -29.68
CA ARG A 7 17.92 -28.38 -28.26
C ARG A 7 19.09 -27.71 -27.53
N VAL A 8 18.90 -26.49 -27.03
CA VAL A 8 19.79 -25.89 -26.03
C VAL A 8 19.21 -26.16 -24.64
N ARG A 9 20.06 -26.78 -23.82
CA ARG A 9 19.80 -27.18 -22.44
C ARG A 9 19.56 -25.95 -21.57
N THR A 10 18.40 -25.86 -20.94
CA THR A 10 18.10 -24.87 -19.90
C THR A 10 18.76 -25.30 -18.58
N ARG A 11 19.87 -24.64 -18.23
CA ARG A 11 20.42 -24.47 -16.87
C ARG A 11 20.62 -22.95 -16.75
N ASP A 12 20.23 -22.23 -15.70
CA ASP A 12 19.91 -22.57 -14.32
C ASP A 12 18.65 -21.79 -13.90
N VAL A 13 17.80 -22.41 -13.09
CA VAL A 13 16.76 -21.68 -12.35
C VAL A 13 17.49 -20.78 -11.34
N VAL A 14 17.54 -19.48 -11.63
CA VAL A 14 18.03 -18.49 -10.67
C VAL A 14 17.14 -18.56 -9.44
N ARG A 15 17.75 -18.87 -8.29
CA ARG A 15 17.12 -19.01 -6.97
C ARG A 15 16.20 -17.81 -6.70
N VAL A 16 14.90 -18.08 -6.57
CA VAL A 16 13.94 -17.10 -6.10
C VAL A 16 14.29 -16.81 -4.63
N SER A 17 14.79 -15.61 -4.36
CA SER A 17 14.96 -15.10 -3.01
C SER A 17 13.59 -15.09 -2.32
N SER A 18 13.48 -15.78 -1.20
CA SER A 18 12.25 -16.20 -0.52
C SER A 18 11.37 -15.10 0.08
N GLY A 19 11.72 -13.83 -0.11
CA GLY A 19 11.05 -12.72 0.53
C GLY A 19 9.89 -12.16 -0.30
N SER A 20 8.84 -11.71 0.38
CA SER A 20 7.71 -11.04 -0.27
C SER A 20 7.91 -9.51 -0.29
N PRO A 21 7.39 -8.79 -1.31
CA PRO A 21 7.40 -7.34 -1.30
C PRO A 21 6.59 -6.79 -0.13
N VAL A 22 7.15 -5.83 0.62
CA VAL A 22 6.45 -5.17 1.72
C VAL A 22 6.52 -3.66 1.55
N ARG A 23 5.36 -3.01 1.62
CA ARG A 23 5.26 -1.54 1.68
C ARG A 23 5.50 -1.06 3.10
N LEU A 24 6.46 -0.16 3.26
CA LEU A 24 6.84 0.43 4.53
C LEU A 24 6.73 1.95 4.47
N SER A 25 6.41 2.54 5.62
CA SER A 25 6.75 3.92 5.94
C SER A 25 7.98 3.92 6.83
N LEU A 26 8.93 4.77 6.51
CA LEU A 26 10.15 5.01 7.26
C LEU A 26 10.04 6.36 7.94
N SER A 27 10.46 6.46 9.20
CA SER A 27 10.56 7.72 9.93
C SER A 27 11.82 7.75 10.78
N PHE A 28 12.39 8.95 10.96
CA PHE A 28 13.63 9.16 11.69
C PHE A 28 13.44 8.99 13.21
N LEU A 29 14.33 8.22 13.84
CA LEU A 29 14.60 8.29 15.29
C LEU A 29 15.90 9.09 15.46
N HIS A 30 16.04 9.80 16.59
CA HIS A 30 17.22 10.63 16.86
C HIS A 30 18.54 9.87 16.62
N GLY A 31 19.46 10.49 15.87
CA GLY A 31 20.78 9.91 15.57
C GLY A 31 20.81 8.84 14.47
N ALA A 32 19.86 8.83 13.52
CA ALA A 32 19.84 7.79 12.48
C ALA A 32 21.13 7.73 11.64
N ASN A 33 21.62 6.51 11.46
CA ASN A 33 22.74 6.17 10.61
C ASN A 33 22.21 5.79 9.21
N THR A 34 21.99 6.80 8.37
CA THR A 34 21.43 6.60 7.02
C THR A 34 22.30 5.68 6.14
N PRO A 35 23.64 5.68 6.20
CA PRO A 35 24.44 4.69 5.47
C PRO A 35 24.16 3.23 5.90
N GLU A 36 24.02 2.97 7.21
CA GLU A 36 23.66 1.64 7.69
C GLU A 36 22.23 1.25 7.27
N ALA A 37 21.27 2.15 7.42
CA ALA A 37 19.91 1.91 6.95
C ALA A 37 19.85 1.61 5.44
N ALA A 38 20.67 2.31 4.63
CA ALA A 38 20.76 2.04 3.20
C ALA A 38 21.30 0.64 2.92
N ARG A 39 22.32 0.18 3.67
CA ARG A 39 22.84 -1.21 3.56
C ARG A 39 21.76 -2.24 3.88
N VAL A 40 20.97 -2.02 4.93
CA VAL A 40 19.85 -2.90 5.30
C VAL A 40 18.84 -3.02 4.15
N LEU A 41 18.43 -1.90 3.56
CA LEU A 41 17.49 -1.89 2.43
C LEU A 41 18.06 -2.53 1.15
N VAL A 42 19.33 -2.27 0.86
CA VAL A 42 20.02 -2.85 -0.31
C VAL A 42 20.16 -4.37 -0.20
N ARG A 43 20.42 -4.90 1.00
CA ARG A 43 20.41 -6.35 1.25
C ARG A 43 19.05 -7.00 0.97
N ARG A 44 17.97 -6.22 0.98
CA ARG A 44 16.60 -6.65 0.64
C ARG A 44 16.24 -6.32 -0.83
N GLN A 45 17.27 -6.17 -1.67
CA GLN A 45 17.20 -5.94 -3.12
C GLN A 45 16.62 -4.59 -3.53
N LEU A 46 16.55 -3.62 -2.62
CA LEU A 46 16.25 -2.25 -3.01
C LEU A 46 17.48 -1.65 -3.72
N PRO A 47 17.36 -1.07 -4.93
CA PRO A 47 18.49 -0.43 -5.59
C PRO A 47 19.10 0.68 -4.73
N LEU A 48 20.44 0.78 -4.69
CA LEU A 48 21.15 1.75 -3.84
C LEU A 48 20.66 3.19 -4.03
N ARG A 49 20.42 3.61 -5.28
CA ARG A 49 19.88 4.95 -5.58
C ARG A 49 18.50 5.17 -4.95
N THR A 50 17.62 4.18 -5.01
CA THR A 50 16.30 4.22 -4.39
C THR A 50 16.41 4.23 -2.86
N ALA A 51 17.29 3.40 -2.29
CA ALA A 51 17.56 3.37 -0.85
C ALA A 51 18.09 4.72 -0.34
N HIS A 52 18.98 5.38 -1.09
CA HIS A 52 19.47 6.70 -0.73
C HIS A 52 18.36 7.75 -0.84
N ALA A 53 17.64 7.80 -1.97
CA ALA A 53 16.58 8.77 -2.19
C ALA A 53 15.48 8.72 -1.11
N VAL A 54 15.01 7.52 -0.74
CA VAL A 54 13.98 7.38 0.31
C VAL A 54 14.49 7.81 1.69
N LEU A 55 15.76 7.55 2.00
CA LEU A 55 16.34 7.95 3.29
C LEU A 55 16.57 9.46 3.35
N THR A 56 16.95 10.10 2.25
CA THR A 56 17.01 11.56 2.14
C THR A 56 15.63 12.18 2.31
N GLU A 57 14.62 11.68 1.58
CA GLU A 57 13.21 12.12 1.74
C GLU A 57 12.74 11.98 3.19
N MET A 58 13.09 10.87 3.86
CA MET A 58 12.76 10.65 5.27
C MET A 58 13.42 11.67 6.20
N VAL A 59 14.68 12.06 5.93
CA VAL A 59 15.38 13.07 6.74
C VAL A 59 14.78 14.46 6.51
N ASP A 60 14.49 14.81 5.27
CA ASP A 60 14.01 16.14 4.89
C ASP A 60 12.56 16.38 5.33
N HIS A 61 11.71 15.36 5.27
CA HIS A 61 10.27 15.47 5.55
C HIS A 61 9.83 14.74 6.82
N GLY A 62 10.75 14.09 7.53
CA GLY A 62 10.48 13.28 8.72
C GLY A 62 9.85 11.91 8.42
N LYS A 63 9.44 11.66 7.18
CA LYS A 63 8.81 10.41 6.75
C LYS A 63 8.99 10.17 5.25
N ALA A 64 9.13 8.91 4.86
CA ALA A 64 9.13 8.48 3.47
C ALA A 64 8.46 7.11 3.30
N PHE A 65 8.11 6.74 2.07
CA PHE A 65 7.44 5.48 1.75
C PHE A 65 8.24 4.66 0.74
N VAL A 66 8.29 3.35 0.94
CA VAL A 66 9.04 2.46 0.05
C VAL A 66 8.45 1.06 -0.01
N THR A 67 8.49 0.45 -1.19
CA THR A 67 8.30 -0.99 -1.35
C THR A 67 9.65 -1.67 -1.27
N VAL A 68 9.85 -2.48 -0.24
CA VAL A 68 11.05 -3.32 -0.10
C VAL A 68 10.80 -4.63 -0.85
N PRO A 69 11.55 -4.98 -1.91
CA PRO A 69 11.20 -6.07 -2.82
C PRO A 69 11.24 -7.46 -2.19
N CYS A 70 12.23 -7.73 -1.35
CA CYS A 70 12.47 -9.07 -0.81
C CYS A 70 12.57 -9.00 0.71
N VAL A 71 11.48 -9.25 1.43
CA VAL A 71 11.46 -9.32 2.90
C VAL A 71 11.15 -10.75 3.35
N ASP A 72 12.17 -11.48 3.82
CA ASP A 72 12.02 -12.84 4.36
C ASP A 72 11.45 -12.83 5.79
N ASP A 73 11.91 -11.88 6.62
CA ASP A 73 11.39 -11.65 7.96
C ASP A 73 11.23 -10.15 8.23
N LEU A 74 9.97 -9.74 8.42
CA LEU A 74 9.61 -8.36 8.71
C LEU A 74 10.10 -7.91 10.09
N ARG A 75 10.18 -8.80 11.08
CA ARG A 75 10.65 -8.46 12.41
C ARG A 75 12.14 -8.14 12.37
N SER A 76 12.94 -9.05 11.82
CA SER A 76 14.38 -8.82 11.63
C SER A 76 14.66 -7.54 10.84
N LEU A 77 13.92 -7.28 9.75
CA LEU A 77 14.06 -6.03 9.00
C LEU A 77 13.80 -4.78 9.85
N LYS A 78 12.74 -4.79 10.67
CA LYS A 78 12.42 -3.66 11.55
C LYS A 78 13.48 -3.48 12.64
N ASP A 79 14.01 -4.55 13.20
CA ASP A 79 15.02 -4.51 14.26
C ASP A 79 16.36 -3.98 13.70
N GLU A 80 16.76 -4.43 12.50
CA GLU A 80 17.94 -3.91 11.79
C GLU A 80 17.80 -2.41 11.47
N LEU A 81 16.67 -1.98 10.92
CA LEU A 81 16.42 -0.55 10.64
C LEU A 81 16.38 0.28 11.93
N SER A 82 15.77 -0.25 12.99
CA SER A 82 15.71 0.43 14.30
C SER A 82 17.09 0.59 14.92
N SER A 83 17.97 -0.40 14.75
CA SER A 83 19.37 -0.33 15.18
C SER A 83 20.17 0.74 14.41
N ALA A 84 19.75 1.08 13.19
CA ALA A 84 20.25 2.20 12.42
C ALA A 84 19.52 3.53 12.72
N GLY A 85 18.65 3.59 13.73
CA GLY A 85 17.86 4.77 14.08
C GLY A 85 16.71 5.08 13.11
N VAL A 86 16.20 4.08 12.37
CA VAL A 86 15.07 4.23 11.46
C VAL A 86 13.90 3.38 11.93
N ILE A 87 12.75 4.03 12.16
CA ILE A 87 11.51 3.33 12.49
C ILE A 87 10.83 2.90 11.18
N ALA A 88 10.60 1.60 11.03
CA ALA A 88 9.86 1.04 9.90
C ALA A 88 8.49 0.51 10.32
N LYS A 89 7.43 1.02 9.70
CA LYS A 89 6.04 0.56 9.91
C LYS A 89 5.46 0.06 8.61
N VAL A 90 4.74 -1.07 8.63
CA VAL A 90 4.00 -1.55 7.47
C VAL A 90 2.98 -0.50 7.06
N HIS A 91 3.05 -0.10 5.79
CA HIS A 91 2.17 0.90 5.20
C HIS A 91 1.33 0.27 4.10
N ALA A 92 0.30 -0.45 4.53
CA ALA A 92 -0.72 -1.02 3.67
C ALA A 92 -2.06 -1.00 4.42
N PRO A 93 -3.18 -0.74 3.72
CA PRO A 93 -4.50 -0.89 4.30
C PRO A 93 -4.69 -2.37 4.66
N ARG A 94 -5.18 -2.62 5.87
CA ARG A 94 -5.49 -3.99 6.33
C ARG A 94 -6.91 -4.33 5.89
N PRO A 95 -7.22 -5.61 5.61
CA PRO A 95 -8.60 -6.04 5.43
C PRO A 95 -9.49 -5.57 6.58
N ILE A 96 -10.67 -5.06 6.25
CA ILE A 96 -11.68 -4.61 7.20
C ILE A 96 -13.03 -5.21 6.81
N SER A 97 -13.86 -5.53 7.81
CA SER A 97 -15.21 -6.05 7.56
C SER A 97 -16.09 -4.98 6.92
N VAL A 98 -16.39 -5.14 5.63
CA VAL A 98 -17.23 -4.21 4.85
C VAL A 98 -18.61 -4.03 5.50
N ARG A 99 -19.19 -5.13 5.99
CA ARG A 99 -20.49 -5.11 6.66
C ARG A 99 -20.45 -4.27 7.94
N GLU A 100 -19.41 -4.43 8.77
CA GLU A 100 -19.29 -3.64 10.00
C GLU A 100 -19.09 -2.15 9.71
N VAL A 101 -18.34 -1.80 8.65
CA VAL A 101 -18.23 -0.41 8.20
C VAL A 101 -19.60 0.15 7.82
N ARG A 102 -20.38 -0.59 7.01
CA ARG A 102 -21.74 -0.16 6.62
C ARG A 102 -22.69 -0.07 7.81
N ASP A 103 -22.69 -1.05 8.70
CA ASP A 103 -23.63 -1.07 9.84
C ASP A 103 -23.40 0.13 10.77
N ARG A 104 -22.16 0.62 10.90
CA ARG A 104 -21.84 1.84 11.66
C ARG A 104 -22.42 3.12 11.04
N THR A 105 -22.65 3.16 9.73
CA THR A 105 -23.29 4.30 9.07
C THR A 105 -24.81 4.23 9.10
N LYS A 106 -25.39 3.11 9.56
CA LYS A 106 -26.84 2.84 9.62
C LYS A 106 -27.52 2.91 8.25
N LEU A 107 -26.78 2.65 7.18
CA LEU A 107 -27.30 2.64 5.80
C LEU A 107 -27.63 1.22 5.33
N SER A 108 -28.61 1.12 4.43
CA SER A 108 -28.79 -0.09 3.61
C SER A 108 -27.61 -0.28 2.67
N GLN A 109 -27.49 -1.47 2.06
CA GLN A 109 -26.43 -1.72 1.07
C GLN A 109 -26.55 -0.76 -0.13
N GLU A 110 -27.77 -0.51 -0.59
CA GLU A 110 -28.06 0.42 -1.69
C GLU A 110 -27.67 1.85 -1.33
N ALA A 111 -28.08 2.35 -0.16
CA ALA A 111 -27.76 3.70 0.26
C ALA A 111 -26.26 3.88 0.50
N PHE A 112 -25.58 2.88 1.05
CA PHE A 112 -24.12 2.89 1.23
C PHE A 112 -23.38 2.88 -0.10
N SER A 113 -23.84 2.06 -1.05
CA SER A 113 -23.31 2.00 -2.42
C SER A 113 -23.39 3.35 -3.10
N VAL A 114 -24.56 4.01 -3.06
CA VAL A 114 -24.75 5.34 -3.65
C VAL A 114 -23.90 6.39 -2.96
N ARG A 115 -23.95 6.47 -1.62
CA ARG A 115 -23.28 7.53 -0.85
C ARG A 115 -21.77 7.55 -1.03
N TYR A 116 -21.14 6.38 -1.22
CA TYR A 116 -19.69 6.26 -1.29
C TYR A 116 -19.17 5.82 -2.67
N GLY A 117 -20.03 5.84 -3.70
CA GLY A 117 -19.64 5.52 -5.07
C GLY A 117 -19.14 4.09 -5.28
N LEU A 118 -19.67 3.13 -4.53
CA LEU A 118 -19.31 1.71 -4.64
C LEU A 118 -20.35 0.98 -5.50
N ASP A 119 -19.92 0.05 -6.36
CA ASP A 119 -20.86 -0.83 -7.06
C ASP A 119 -21.60 -1.76 -6.07
N LEU A 120 -22.93 -1.78 -6.16
CA LEU A 120 -23.78 -2.54 -5.23
C LEU A 120 -23.53 -4.05 -5.33
N ALA A 121 -23.30 -4.58 -6.53
CA ALA A 121 -23.03 -6.02 -6.70
C ALA A 121 -21.70 -6.39 -6.07
N THR A 122 -20.69 -5.54 -6.23
CA THR A 122 -19.37 -5.67 -5.61
C THR A 122 -19.43 -5.59 -4.09
N LEU A 123 -20.17 -4.61 -3.55
CA LEU A 123 -20.41 -4.48 -2.11
C LEU A 123 -21.04 -5.76 -1.52
N ARG A 124 -22.06 -6.30 -2.19
CA ARG A 124 -22.71 -7.55 -1.80
C ARG A 124 -21.76 -8.74 -1.85
N ASN A 125 -20.93 -8.84 -2.90
CA ASN A 125 -19.93 -9.90 -3.01
C ASN A 125 -18.92 -9.84 -1.86
N TRP A 126 -18.46 -8.65 -1.47
CA TRP A 126 -17.58 -8.47 -0.32
C TRP A 126 -18.25 -8.84 1.01
N GLU A 127 -19.46 -8.34 1.28
CA GLU A 127 -20.17 -8.65 2.52
C GLU A 127 -20.60 -10.12 2.67
N GLN A 128 -20.64 -10.87 1.57
CA GLN A 128 -20.90 -12.30 1.55
C GLN A 128 -19.62 -13.15 1.50
N GLY A 129 -18.44 -12.54 1.38
CA GLY A 129 -17.16 -13.22 1.25
C GLY A 129 -16.95 -13.94 -0.08
N ARG A 130 -17.67 -13.54 -1.15
CA ARG A 130 -17.48 -14.09 -2.51
C ARG A 130 -16.22 -13.52 -3.20
N SER A 131 -15.81 -12.32 -2.79
CA SER A 131 -14.57 -11.67 -3.17
C SER A 131 -14.07 -10.80 -2.02
N GLU A 132 -12.84 -10.30 -2.12
CA GLU A 132 -12.26 -9.38 -1.13
C GLU A 132 -12.05 -7.98 -1.75
N PRO A 133 -12.18 -6.90 -0.95
CA PRO A 133 -11.78 -5.58 -1.38
C PRO A 133 -10.28 -5.54 -1.65
N ASP A 134 -9.87 -4.85 -2.72
CA ASP A 134 -8.45 -4.62 -3.00
C ASP A 134 -7.85 -3.57 -2.05
N ALA A 135 -6.59 -3.18 -2.27
CA ALA A 135 -5.95 -2.17 -1.44
C ALA A 135 -6.63 -0.79 -1.52
N ALA A 136 -7.12 -0.37 -2.70
CA ALA A 136 -7.77 0.93 -2.85
C ALA A 136 -9.13 0.92 -2.12
N ALA A 137 -9.93 -0.12 -2.33
CA ALA A 137 -11.20 -0.31 -1.66
C ALA A 137 -11.04 -0.40 -0.13
N ASN A 138 -10.06 -1.16 0.38
CA ASN A 138 -9.77 -1.19 1.82
C ASN A 138 -9.35 0.18 2.35
N THR A 139 -8.61 0.98 1.57
CA THR A 139 -8.26 2.35 1.95
C THR A 139 -9.52 3.21 2.11
N LEU A 140 -10.40 3.20 1.10
CA LEU A 140 -11.68 3.91 1.17
C LEU A 140 -12.54 3.45 2.35
N LEU A 141 -12.68 2.14 2.55
CA LEU A 141 -13.44 1.57 3.68
C LEU A 141 -12.87 1.99 5.04
N TRP A 142 -11.55 2.03 5.20
CA TRP A 142 -10.91 2.56 6.41
C TRP A 142 -11.17 4.05 6.60
N THR A 143 -11.16 4.83 5.51
CA THR A 143 -11.48 6.25 5.56
C THR A 143 -12.93 6.45 5.98
N ILE A 144 -13.89 5.76 5.36
CA ILE A 144 -15.32 5.79 5.74
C ILE A 144 -15.50 5.38 7.21
N ALA A 145 -14.82 4.32 7.65
CA ALA A 145 -14.92 3.82 9.01
C ALA A 145 -14.38 4.81 10.07
N ARG A 146 -13.53 5.77 9.69
CA ARG A 146 -12.91 6.73 10.61
C ARG A 146 -13.47 8.14 10.49
N ASN A 147 -13.76 8.56 9.26
CA ASN A 147 -14.24 9.89 8.93
C ASN A 147 -15.17 9.81 7.70
N PRO A 148 -16.43 9.36 7.90
CA PRO A 148 -17.39 9.22 6.80
C PRO A 148 -17.77 10.56 6.17
N GLU A 149 -17.78 11.64 6.96
CA GLU A 149 -18.12 13.00 6.52
C GLU A 149 -17.08 13.54 5.52
N ALA A 150 -15.77 13.37 5.80
CA ALA A 150 -14.75 13.82 4.85
C ALA A 150 -14.82 13.11 3.48
N VAL A 151 -15.30 11.85 3.44
CA VAL A 151 -15.50 11.15 2.16
C VAL A 151 -16.68 11.74 1.40
N GLU A 152 -17.77 12.05 2.10
CA GLU A 152 -18.94 12.69 1.53
C GLU A 152 -18.61 14.10 1.02
N GLU A 153 -17.96 14.94 1.83
CA GLU A 153 -17.47 16.26 1.43
C GLU A 153 -16.53 16.21 0.22
N SER A 154 -15.74 15.14 0.07
CA SER A 154 -14.84 14.97 -1.08
C SER A 154 -15.60 14.60 -2.37
N LEU A 155 -16.80 14.04 -2.26
CA LEU A 155 -17.64 13.62 -3.39
C LEU A 155 -18.69 14.68 -3.75
N ASP A 156 -19.12 15.46 -2.77
CA ASP A 156 -19.94 16.67 -2.93
C ASP A 156 -19.07 17.77 -3.54
N MET A 157 -18.73 17.63 -4.83
CA MET A 157 -18.18 18.74 -5.61
C MET A 157 -19.23 19.84 -5.63
N GLU A 158 -18.89 21.04 -5.13
CA GLU A 158 -19.72 22.22 -5.35
C GLU A 158 -19.94 22.33 -6.86
N ASP A 159 -21.18 22.27 -7.32
CA ASP A 159 -21.52 22.70 -8.66
C ASP A 159 -21.03 24.14 -8.75
N GLU A 160 -19.90 24.35 -9.43
CA GLU A 160 -19.48 25.68 -9.85
C GLU A 160 -20.58 26.13 -10.82
N VAL A 161 -21.63 26.74 -10.27
CA VAL A 161 -22.69 27.39 -11.02
C VAL A 161 -21.95 28.36 -11.90
N ALA A 162 -21.84 28.01 -13.18
CA ALA A 162 -21.39 28.91 -14.22
C ALA A 162 -22.24 30.17 -14.07
N ALA A 163 -21.68 31.18 -13.41
CA ALA A 163 -22.34 32.46 -13.24
C ALA A 163 -22.71 32.95 -14.65
N PRO A 164 -23.94 33.44 -14.89
CA PRO A 164 -24.24 34.03 -16.17
C PRO A 164 -23.28 35.20 -16.37
N SER A 165 -22.44 35.11 -17.41
CA SER A 165 -21.54 36.19 -17.78
C SER A 165 -22.33 37.50 -17.97
N PRO A 166 -21.82 38.64 -17.48
CA PRO A 166 -22.45 39.94 -17.67
C PRO A 166 -22.48 40.38 -19.14
#